data_AF-A0A7R8WWK3-F1
#
_entry.id   AF-A0A7R8WWK3-F1
#
_cell.length_a   1.000
_cell.length_b   1.000
_cell.length_c   1.000
_cell.angle_alpha   90.00
_cell.angle_beta   90.00
_cell.angle_gamma   90.00
#
_symmetry.space_group_name_H-M   'P 1'
#
loop_
_entity.id
_entity.type
_entity.pdbx_description
1 polymer ?
#
loop_
_entity_poly.entity_id
_entity_poly.type
_entity_poly.pdbx_seq_one_letter_code
_entity_poly.pdbx_strand_id
1 'polypeptide(L)'
;MIHASRIALGIGFVATGIALVIGIIIGGLMGYFSGVADIIGMRLVEIFEAIPTLFLLLAFVAFFGRSLYIMMVIIGLTSWPGFARYIRAEFLKLREQDYIQAAVASGLPLRSILFRHMLPNGMAPVLVAASFGVASAILAEATLSFLGLGLVDAPSWGQMLNQAVQSSAFNWWMAVFPGGAIFLTGQVVKAVEQVSFSVDRGETLCLVGESGSGKSVCALSIIQLLPQRVTHHPSGEVLLTCLDERGEPRQVDMLTLPEPERCQIRGFNIAMIFQEPMTSLNPVFTIGQQIAEALLLHNPQMRQSDALDRAALALEQVHIRNARSRLNDFPHQLSGGQRQRVMIAMAIACEPDLLIADEPTTALDVTVQAEILRLMRELQEARGMGILFITHDFGVVSRMADKVAVMRQGEVVESAKLNNLMRHPQHKYTVGLLNALPQNLVRSDSPKINESVPALLELQDLKVHFPVRKGVFRRVVDQIRAVTHIFHHANI
;
A
#
# COMPACT_ATOMS: atom_id res chain seq x y z
N MET A 1 22.12 20.30 33.39
CA MET A 1 21.28 19.26 32.74
C MET A 1 19.82 19.31 33.19
N ILE A 2 19.47 19.02 34.45
CA ILE A 2 18.06 18.90 34.91
C ILE A 2 17.20 20.13 34.55
N HIS A 3 17.72 21.34 34.78
CA HIS A 3 17.01 22.57 34.44
C HIS A 3 16.81 22.75 32.92
N ALA A 4 17.85 22.46 32.13
CA ALA A 4 17.77 22.48 30.67
C ALA A 4 16.78 21.44 30.13
N SER A 5 16.72 20.24 30.73
CA SER A 5 15.75 19.21 30.35
C SER A 5 14.31 19.65 30.60
N ARG A 6 14.04 20.35 31.72
CA ARG A 6 12.70 20.91 32.00
C ARG A 6 12.30 21.95 30.96
N ILE A 7 13.23 22.82 30.57
CA ILE A 7 13.01 23.86 29.56
C ILE A 7 12.78 23.23 28.18
N ALA A 8 13.62 22.28 27.78
CA ALA A 8 13.48 21.55 26.52
C ALA A 8 12.12 20.84 26.43
N LEU A 9 11.71 20.10 27.47
CA LEU A 9 10.38 19.47 27.52
C LEU A 9 9.25 20.51 27.42
N GLY A 10 9.37 21.63 28.14
CA GLY A 10 8.40 22.73 28.04
C GLY A 10 8.26 23.26 26.60
N ILE A 11 9.38 23.44 25.91
CA ILE A 11 9.38 23.87 24.50
C ILE A 11 8.74 22.80 23.62
N GLY A 12 9.13 21.54 23.79
CA GLY A 12 8.60 20.41 23.05
C GLY A 12 7.07 20.31 23.13
N PHE A 13 6.50 20.36 24.34
CA PHE A 13 5.06 20.28 24.53
C PHE A 13 4.30 21.50 24.01
N VAL A 14 4.78 22.72 24.30
CA VAL A 14 4.08 23.95 23.89
C VAL A 14 4.13 24.12 22.37
N ALA A 15 5.31 23.97 21.76
CA ALA A 15 5.46 24.10 20.31
C ALA A 15 4.63 23.04 19.56
N THR A 16 4.64 21.80 20.05
CA THR A 16 3.82 20.73 19.48
C THR A 16 2.34 21.02 19.65
N GLY A 17 1.91 21.51 20.81
CA GLY A 17 0.52 21.91 21.05
C GLY A 17 0.04 22.97 20.06
N ILE A 18 0.86 24.01 19.82
CA ILE A 18 0.57 25.05 18.81
C ILE A 18 0.46 24.44 17.41
N ALA A 19 1.45 23.65 17.01
CA ALA A 19 1.48 23.00 15.69
C ALA A 19 0.29 22.07 15.48
N LEU A 20 -0.10 21.33 16.52
CA LEU A 20 -1.20 20.39 16.52
C LEU A 20 -2.55 21.09 16.37
N VAL A 21 -2.79 22.19 17.12
CA VAL A 21 -4.03 22.96 17.01
C VAL A 21 -4.20 23.51 15.60
N ILE A 22 -3.14 24.10 15.03
CA ILE A 22 -3.15 24.61 13.65
C ILE A 22 -3.38 23.46 12.66
N GLY A 23 -2.67 22.34 12.85
CA GLY A 23 -2.78 21.14 12.02
C GLY A 23 -4.18 20.52 12.03
N ILE A 24 -4.84 20.45 13.19
CA ILE A 24 -6.22 19.94 13.32
C ILE A 24 -7.20 20.80 12.54
N ILE A 25 -7.08 22.13 12.67
CA ILE A 25 -7.98 23.06 12.00
C ILE A 25 -7.79 22.97 10.48
N ILE A 26 -6.55 23.12 10.00
CA ILE A 26 -6.26 23.18 8.56
C ILE A 26 -6.43 21.80 7.91
N GLY A 27 -5.82 20.77 8.50
CA GLY A 27 -5.89 19.38 7.99
C GLY A 27 -7.30 18.81 8.03
N GLY A 28 -8.07 19.09 9.09
CA GLY A 28 -9.46 18.65 9.19
C GLY A 28 -10.35 19.30 8.13
N LEU A 29 -10.18 20.59 7.86
CA LEU A 29 -10.89 21.30 6.78
C LEU A 29 -10.54 20.71 5.40
N MET A 30 -9.25 20.47 5.14
CA MET A 30 -8.77 19.86 3.89
C MET A 30 -9.35 18.46 3.69
N GLY A 31 -9.24 17.60 4.71
CA GLY A 31 -9.67 16.20 4.63
C GLY A 31 -11.19 16.03 4.54
N TYR A 32 -11.97 16.88 5.23
CA TYR A 32 -13.43 16.78 5.17
C TYR A 32 -14.01 17.27 3.84
N PHE A 33 -13.74 18.53 3.50
CA PHE A 33 -14.40 19.17 2.36
C PHE A 33 -13.94 18.60 1.03
N SER A 34 -12.66 18.22 0.90
CA SER A 34 -12.07 17.69 -0.34
C SER A 34 -12.26 18.62 -1.56
N GLY A 35 -11.48 18.41 -2.62
CA GLY A 35 -11.60 19.26 -3.82
C GLY A 35 -10.89 20.61 -3.62
N VAL A 36 -11.57 21.75 -3.82
CA VAL A 36 -10.90 23.07 -3.88
C VAL A 36 -10.24 23.45 -2.55
N ALA A 37 -10.91 23.24 -1.41
CA ALA A 37 -10.33 23.52 -0.09
C ALA A 37 -9.07 22.67 0.18
N ASP A 38 -9.11 21.42 -0.28
CA ASP A 38 -7.98 20.51 -0.17
C ASP A 38 -6.81 20.94 -1.07
N ILE A 39 -7.09 21.29 -2.33
CA ILE A 39 -6.08 21.77 -3.28
C ILE A 39 -5.41 23.04 -2.75
N ILE A 40 -6.18 24.03 -2.31
CA ILE A 40 -5.64 25.30 -1.80
C ILE A 40 -4.82 25.05 -0.52
N GLY A 41 -5.36 24.25 0.40
CA GLY A 41 -4.66 23.91 1.65
C GLY A 41 -3.34 23.18 1.40
N MET A 42 -3.34 22.20 0.47
CA MET A 42 -2.12 21.47 0.11
C MET A 42 -1.09 22.38 -0.57
N ARG A 43 -1.51 23.35 -1.41
CA ARG A 43 -0.59 24.35 -1.97
C ARG A 43 0.09 25.19 -0.89
N LEU A 44 -0.66 25.62 0.14
CA LEU A 44 -0.08 26.36 1.25
C LEU A 44 0.94 25.51 2.03
N VAL A 45 0.62 24.24 2.26
CA VAL A 45 1.55 23.30 2.91
C VAL A 45 2.81 23.08 2.06
N GLU A 46 2.65 22.84 0.75
CA GLU A 46 3.76 22.67 -0.20
C GLU A 46 4.69 23.88 -0.22
N ILE A 47 4.13 25.11 -0.22
CA ILE A 47 4.92 26.35 -0.16
C ILE A 47 5.74 26.41 1.14
N PHE A 48 5.13 26.04 2.26
CA PHE A 48 5.80 26.06 3.56
C PHE A 48 6.92 25.00 3.64
N GLU A 49 6.68 23.81 3.10
CA GLU A 49 7.65 22.71 3.09
C GLU A 49 8.73 22.85 2.01
N ALA A 50 8.52 23.69 1.00
CA ALA A 50 9.54 24.00 0.00
C ALA A 50 10.73 24.74 0.61
N ILE A 51 10.54 25.44 1.73
CA ILE A 51 11.60 26.15 2.44
C ILE A 51 12.13 25.22 3.54
N PRO A 52 13.43 24.88 3.56
CA PRO A 52 13.99 24.06 4.63
C PRO A 52 13.70 24.68 6.01
N THR A 53 13.19 23.86 6.94
CA THR A 53 12.70 24.31 8.24
C THR A 53 13.71 25.16 9.00
N LEU A 54 15.00 24.83 8.90
CA LEU A 54 16.07 25.61 9.51
C LEU A 54 16.09 27.07 9.02
N PHE A 55 15.92 27.32 7.72
CA PHE A 55 15.90 28.68 7.20
C PHE A 55 14.68 29.47 7.68
N LEU A 56 13.52 28.83 7.79
CA LEU A 56 12.34 29.46 8.38
C LEU A 56 12.60 29.85 9.82
N LEU A 57 13.09 28.90 10.63
CA LEU A 57 13.43 29.15 12.03
C LEU A 57 14.44 30.30 12.18
N LEU A 58 15.49 30.33 11.35
CA LEU A 58 16.49 31.40 11.33
C LEU A 58 15.90 32.77 10.98
N ALA A 59 15.06 32.82 9.94
CA ALA A 59 14.39 34.05 9.54
C ALA A 59 13.51 34.56 10.69
N PHE A 60 12.68 33.71 11.26
CA PHE A 60 11.82 34.10 12.39
C PHE A 60 12.63 34.55 13.60
N VAL A 61 13.71 33.86 13.97
CA VAL A 61 14.60 34.28 15.07
C VAL A 61 15.24 35.64 14.79
N ALA A 62 15.63 35.93 13.55
CA ALA A 62 16.21 37.21 13.17
C ALA A 62 15.20 38.37 13.30
N PHE A 63 13.91 38.15 13.00
CA PHE A 63 12.87 39.19 13.09
C PHE A 63 12.30 39.38 14.50
N PHE A 64 12.10 38.29 15.25
CA PHE A 64 11.36 38.33 16.52
C PHE A 64 12.27 38.24 17.75
N GLY A 65 13.56 37.95 17.58
CA GLY A 65 14.52 37.83 18.68
C GLY A 65 14.54 36.45 19.34
N ARG A 66 15.32 36.32 20.42
CA ARG A 66 15.76 35.03 21.00
C ARG A 66 15.22 34.79 22.42
N SER A 67 13.90 34.82 22.58
CA SER A 67 13.22 34.54 23.86
C SER A 67 12.64 33.12 23.90
N LEU A 68 12.52 32.54 25.10
CA LEU A 68 11.92 31.22 25.33
C LEU A 68 10.53 31.08 24.70
N TYR A 69 9.64 32.05 24.97
CA TYR A 69 8.27 32.02 24.46
C TYR A 69 8.22 32.18 22.95
N ILE A 70 9.13 32.99 22.39
CA ILE A 70 9.22 33.23 20.95
C ILE A 70 9.67 31.95 20.24
N MET A 71 10.63 31.22 20.81
CA MET A 71 11.08 29.92 20.27
C MET A 71 9.96 28.89 20.26
N MET A 72 9.13 28.81 21.32
CA MET A 72 7.97 27.92 21.35
C MET A 72 6.99 28.20 20.21
N VAL A 73 6.68 29.49 19.99
CA VAL A 73 5.76 29.92 18.93
C VAL A 73 6.35 29.67 17.55
N ILE A 74 7.61 30.04 17.31
CA ILE A 74 8.28 29.87 16.01
C ILE A 74 8.38 28.39 15.64
N ILE A 75 8.82 27.53 16.57
CA ILE A 75 8.90 26.08 16.31
C ILE A 75 7.50 25.51 16.04
N GLY A 76 6.48 25.93 16.78
CA GLY A 76 5.09 25.52 16.52
C GLY A 76 4.57 25.97 15.14
N LEU A 77 4.80 27.23 14.77
CA LEU A 77 4.40 27.82 13.49
C LEU A 77 5.17 27.26 12.29
N THR A 78 6.32 26.63 12.51
CA THR A 78 7.05 25.95 11.43
C THR A 78 6.71 24.47 11.31
N SER A 79 6.14 23.87 12.36
CA SER A 79 5.90 22.42 12.44
C SER A 79 4.46 22.01 12.10
N TRP A 80 3.51 22.95 12.01
CA TRP A 80 2.11 22.64 11.69
C TRP A 80 1.86 21.93 10.35
N PRO A 81 2.64 22.13 9.25
CA PRO A 81 2.32 21.53 7.96
C PRO A 81 2.32 20.00 7.99
N GLY A 82 3.26 19.39 8.72
CA GLY A 82 3.32 17.94 8.91
C GLY A 82 2.07 17.39 9.61
N PHE A 83 1.62 18.07 10.67
CA PHE A 83 0.38 17.71 11.37
C PHE A 83 -0.85 17.89 10.49
N ALA A 84 -0.92 18.97 9.70
CA ALA A 84 -2.03 19.20 8.77
C ALA A 84 -2.15 18.09 7.72
N ARG A 85 -1.04 17.64 7.12
CA ARG A 85 -1.03 16.52 6.16
C ARG A 85 -1.49 15.22 6.79
N TYR A 86 -0.99 14.93 7.98
CA TYR A 86 -1.34 13.71 8.70
C TYR A 86 -2.84 13.67 9.04
N ILE A 87 -3.36 14.76 9.61
CA ILE A 87 -4.77 14.86 10.00
C ILE A 87 -5.68 14.83 8.78
N ARG A 88 -5.28 15.48 7.68
CA ARG A 88 -5.97 15.37 6.40
C ARG A 88 -6.09 13.92 5.94
N ALA A 89 -4.99 13.16 5.96
CA ALA A 89 -4.99 11.76 5.53
C ALA A 89 -5.96 10.92 6.37
N GLU A 90 -5.95 11.11 7.69
CA GLU A 90 -6.87 10.41 8.60
C GLU A 90 -8.33 10.81 8.34
N PHE A 91 -8.61 12.10 8.14
CA PHE A 91 -9.96 12.59 7.85
C PHE A 91 -10.49 12.09 6.50
N LEU A 92 -9.64 12.00 5.47
CA LEU A 92 -10.02 11.42 4.18
C LEU A 92 -10.42 9.94 4.34
N LYS A 93 -9.62 9.17 5.08
CA LYS A 93 -9.89 7.76 5.38
C LYS A 93 -11.18 7.58 6.17
N LEU A 94 -11.38 8.37 7.23
CA LEU A 94 -12.58 8.28 8.07
C LEU A 94 -13.86 8.65 7.31
N ARG A 95 -13.77 9.61 6.39
CA ARG A 95 -14.90 10.04 5.59
C ARG A 95 -15.46 8.93 4.69
N GLU A 96 -14.62 7.99 4.27
CA GLU A 96 -15.02 6.85 3.45
C GLU A 96 -15.71 5.74 4.26
N GLN A 97 -15.68 5.80 5.59
CA GLN A 97 -16.31 4.80 6.45
C GLN A 97 -17.85 4.88 6.42
N ASP A 98 -18.49 3.71 6.40
CA ASP A 98 -19.96 3.58 6.28
C ASP A 98 -20.73 4.36 7.34
N TYR A 99 -20.25 4.41 8.58
CA TYR A 99 -20.92 5.13 9.66
C TYR A 99 -20.90 6.66 9.46
N ILE A 100 -19.87 7.20 8.79
CA ILE A 100 -19.81 8.63 8.44
C ILE A 100 -20.71 8.91 7.25
N GLN A 101 -20.70 8.05 6.24
CA GLN A 101 -21.61 8.17 5.10
C GLN A 101 -23.09 8.10 5.55
N ALA A 102 -23.41 7.19 6.46
CA ALA A 102 -24.74 7.08 7.08
C ALA A 102 -25.11 8.33 7.88
N ALA A 103 -24.18 8.90 8.66
CA ALA A 103 -24.38 10.15 9.40
C ALA A 103 -24.69 11.34 8.47
N VAL A 104 -23.96 11.44 7.34
CA VAL A 104 -24.20 12.45 6.30
C VAL A 104 -25.57 12.24 5.63
N ALA A 105 -25.89 11.00 5.25
CA ALA A 105 -27.15 10.65 4.60
C ALA A 105 -28.37 10.88 5.52
N SER A 106 -28.18 10.73 6.83
CA SER A 106 -29.19 11.01 7.85
C SER A 106 -29.41 12.50 8.11
N GLY A 107 -28.68 13.40 7.43
CA GLY A 107 -28.83 14.84 7.54
C GLY A 107 -28.25 15.47 8.81
N LEU A 108 -27.31 14.79 9.49
CA LEU A 108 -26.68 15.35 10.69
C LEU A 108 -25.90 16.65 10.36
N PRO A 109 -25.91 17.64 11.27
CA PRO A 109 -25.22 18.89 11.02
C PRO A 109 -23.70 18.69 11.00
N LEU A 110 -23.02 19.42 10.13
CA LEU A 110 -21.56 19.34 9.91
C LEU A 110 -20.75 19.34 11.22
N ARG A 111 -21.09 20.22 12.17
CA ARG A 111 -20.44 20.29 13.48
C ARG A 111 -20.50 18.97 14.24
N SER A 112 -21.62 18.25 14.14
CA SER A 112 -21.79 16.95 14.82
C SER A 112 -20.93 15.89 14.15
N ILE A 113 -20.88 15.88 12.82
CA ILE A 113 -20.05 14.95 12.06
C ILE A 113 -18.57 15.17 12.41
N LEU A 114 -18.10 16.41 12.38
CA LEU A 114 -16.72 16.75 12.70
C LEU A 114 -16.35 16.44 14.15
N PHE A 115 -17.08 16.95 15.13
CA PHE A 115 -16.68 16.85 16.54
C PHE A 115 -17.12 15.57 17.25
N ARG A 116 -18.18 14.91 16.79
CA ARG A 116 -18.70 13.68 17.44
C ARG A 116 -18.24 12.40 16.76
N HIS A 117 -17.95 12.44 15.45
CA HIS A 117 -17.64 11.24 14.68
C HIS A 117 -16.22 11.27 14.08
N MET A 118 -15.76 12.38 13.51
CA MET A 118 -14.44 12.40 12.86
C MET A 118 -13.31 12.64 13.85
N LEU A 119 -13.37 13.74 14.58
CA LEU A 119 -12.29 14.14 15.49
C LEU A 119 -11.97 13.02 16.49
N PRO A 120 -12.93 12.46 17.26
CA PRO A 120 -12.60 11.45 18.27
C PRO A 120 -11.97 10.18 17.69
N ASN A 121 -12.41 9.76 16.50
CA ASN A 121 -11.90 8.55 15.84
C ASN A 121 -10.56 8.79 15.12
N GLY A 122 -10.28 10.04 14.72
CA GLY A 122 -9.00 10.43 14.12
C GLY A 122 -7.95 10.88 15.13
N MET A 123 -8.30 11.14 16.40
CA MET A 123 -7.37 11.67 17.40
C MET A 123 -6.33 10.65 17.88
N ALA A 124 -6.65 9.34 17.92
CA ALA A 124 -5.74 8.36 18.50
C ALA A 124 -4.39 8.28 17.74
N PRO A 125 -4.37 8.16 16.39
CA PRO A 125 -3.12 8.22 15.63
C PRO A 125 -2.44 9.60 15.73
N VAL A 126 -3.22 10.67 15.81
CA VAL A 126 -2.73 12.06 15.93
C VAL A 126 -1.98 12.30 17.25
N LEU A 127 -2.45 11.71 18.35
CA LEU A 127 -1.77 11.78 19.66
C LEU A 127 -0.42 11.03 19.64
N VAL A 128 -0.36 9.90 18.92
CA VAL A 128 0.90 9.19 18.70
C VAL A 128 1.87 10.07 17.89
N ALA A 129 1.39 10.68 16.80
CA ALA A 129 2.18 11.61 16.00
C ALA A 129 2.68 12.83 16.82
N ALA A 130 1.87 13.34 17.74
CA ALA A 130 2.25 14.44 18.63
C ALA A 130 3.47 14.09 19.51
N SER A 131 3.62 12.82 19.90
CA SER A 131 4.79 12.37 20.68
C SER A 131 6.11 12.56 19.89
N PHE A 132 6.09 12.29 18.59
CA PHE A 132 7.21 12.58 17.70
C PHE A 132 7.41 14.08 17.48
N GLY A 133 6.33 14.87 17.46
CA GLY A 133 6.39 16.33 17.42
C GLY A 133 7.17 16.92 18.59
N VAL A 134 6.93 16.42 19.80
CA VAL A 134 7.64 16.88 21.02
C VAL A 134 9.14 16.63 20.89
N ALA A 135 9.53 15.43 20.44
CA ALA A 135 10.94 15.10 20.21
C ALA A 135 11.57 15.99 19.13
N SER A 136 10.87 16.20 18.00
CA SER A 136 11.34 17.05 16.91
C SER A 136 11.49 18.52 17.33
N ALA A 137 10.57 19.05 18.12
CA ALA A 137 10.64 20.41 18.63
C ALA A 137 11.81 20.61 19.61
N ILE A 138 12.08 19.62 20.47
CA ILE A 138 13.28 19.60 21.34
C ILE A 138 14.55 19.61 20.50
N LEU A 139 14.63 18.77 19.46
CA LEU A 139 15.77 18.72 18.56
C LEU A 139 15.96 20.03 17.79
N ALA A 140 14.88 20.64 17.31
CA ALA A 140 14.92 21.93 16.60
C ALA A 140 15.48 23.04 17.51
N GLU A 141 15.00 23.13 18.75
CA GLU A 141 15.53 24.09 19.72
C GLU A 141 16.99 23.81 20.05
N ALA A 142 17.35 22.55 20.34
CA ALA A 142 18.72 22.17 20.65
C ALA A 142 19.65 22.48 19.47
N THR A 143 19.20 22.32 18.23
CA THR A 143 19.97 22.68 17.03
C THR A 143 20.20 24.18 16.95
N LEU A 144 19.16 24.99 17.10
CA LEU A 144 19.29 26.46 17.08
C LEU A 144 20.21 26.95 18.21
N SER A 145 20.02 26.42 19.42
CA SER A 145 20.88 26.72 20.57
C SER A 145 22.33 26.28 20.36
N PHE A 146 22.56 25.13 19.72
CA PHE A 146 23.90 24.66 19.37
C PHE A 146 24.58 25.59 18.36
N LEU A 147 23.82 26.20 17.44
CA LEU A 147 24.33 27.18 16.49
C LEU A 147 24.52 28.58 17.08
N GLY A 148 24.26 28.77 18.39
CA GLY A 148 24.32 30.08 19.05
C GLY A 148 23.15 31.01 18.72
N LEU A 149 22.07 30.46 18.14
CA LEU A 149 20.88 31.19 17.67
C LEU A 149 19.63 30.83 18.47
N GLY A 150 19.75 29.94 19.45
CA GLY A 150 18.66 29.57 20.35
C GLY A 150 18.54 30.52 21.54
N LEU A 151 18.15 29.97 22.69
CA LEU A 151 17.86 30.75 23.90
C LEU A 151 19.07 31.58 24.35
N VAL A 152 18.84 32.76 24.91
CA VAL A 152 19.91 33.62 25.47
C VAL A 152 19.92 33.56 27.00
N ASP A 153 18.74 33.65 27.63
CA ASP A 153 18.60 33.79 29.09
C ASP A 153 18.28 32.47 29.81
N ALA A 154 18.41 31.34 29.13
CA ALA A 154 17.99 30.04 29.63
C ALA A 154 18.95 28.93 29.17
N PRO A 155 19.31 27.97 30.05
CA PRO A 155 20.19 26.88 29.66
C PRO A 155 19.44 25.88 28.77
N SER A 156 20.08 25.48 27.67
CA SER A 156 19.56 24.48 26.73
C SER A 156 20.57 23.36 26.46
N TRP A 157 20.09 22.20 26.01
CA TRP A 157 20.96 21.10 25.61
C TRP A 157 21.89 21.49 24.47
N GLY A 158 21.39 22.30 23.53
CA GLY A 158 22.18 22.81 22.41
C GLY A 158 23.38 23.65 22.86
N GLN A 159 23.16 24.60 23.77
CA GLN A 159 24.25 25.41 24.32
C GLN A 159 25.25 24.57 25.11
N MET A 160 24.76 23.62 25.92
CA MET A 160 25.63 22.71 26.66
C MET A 160 26.50 21.87 25.72
N LEU A 161 25.95 21.39 24.61
CA LEU A 161 26.69 20.66 23.57
C LEU A 161 27.70 21.57 22.85
N ASN A 162 27.32 22.80 22.50
CA ASN A 162 28.21 23.75 21.85
C ASN A 162 29.41 24.09 22.74
N GLN A 163 29.17 24.37 24.03
CA GLN A 163 30.21 24.59 25.02
C GLN A 163 31.09 23.36 25.23
N ALA A 164 30.49 22.16 25.26
CA ALA A 164 31.25 20.92 25.37
C ALA A 164 32.18 20.70 24.18
N VAL A 165 31.69 20.90 22.95
CA VAL A 165 32.48 20.77 21.71
C VAL A 165 33.60 21.80 21.64
N GLN A 166 33.38 23.03 22.14
CA GLN A 166 34.41 24.07 22.21
C GLN A 166 35.40 23.86 23.36
N SER A 167 35.06 23.03 24.35
CA SER A 167 35.95 22.70 25.44
C SER A 167 37.02 21.70 24.96
N SER A 168 38.26 21.86 25.45
CA SER A 168 39.36 20.91 25.21
C SER A 168 39.11 19.50 25.79
N ALA A 169 37.93 19.26 26.39
CA ALA A 169 37.50 17.99 26.97
C ALA A 169 36.69 17.11 26.01
N PHE A 170 36.27 17.61 24.82
CA PHE A 170 35.55 16.79 23.84
C PHE A 170 36.51 15.80 23.15
N ASN A 171 36.41 14.52 23.53
CA ASN A 171 37.12 13.42 22.92
C ASN A 171 36.21 12.61 21.99
N TRP A 172 36.77 12.16 20.86
CA TRP A 172 36.05 11.39 19.82
C TRP A 172 35.30 10.16 20.37
N TRP A 173 35.82 9.52 21.42
CA TRP A 173 35.20 8.34 22.04
C TRP A 173 33.85 8.63 22.71
N MET A 174 33.54 9.89 23.05
CA MET A 174 32.23 10.25 23.59
C MET A 174 31.11 10.15 22.54
N ALA A 175 31.42 10.24 21.24
CA ALA A 175 30.46 10.01 20.16
C ALA A 175 30.30 8.51 19.82
N VAL A 176 31.25 7.67 20.25
CA VAL A 176 31.24 6.22 19.97
C VAL A 176 30.16 5.50 20.75
N PHE A 177 29.86 5.89 21.99
CA PHE A 177 28.82 5.21 22.78
C PHE A 177 27.40 5.42 22.23
N PRO A 178 26.96 6.65 21.89
CA PRO A 178 25.66 6.85 21.22
C PRO A 178 25.60 6.23 19.83
N GLY A 179 26.67 6.37 19.02
CA GLY A 179 26.75 5.76 17.69
C GLY A 179 26.74 4.24 17.74
N GLY A 180 27.44 3.65 18.72
CA GLY A 180 27.46 2.22 19.01
C GLY A 180 26.11 1.72 19.50
N ALA A 181 25.39 2.47 20.33
CA ALA A 181 24.03 2.12 20.72
C ALA A 181 23.08 2.06 19.51
N ILE A 182 23.12 3.06 18.63
CA ILE A 182 22.32 3.06 17.38
C ILE A 182 22.68 1.86 16.51
N PHE A 183 23.97 1.60 16.32
CA PHE A 183 24.47 0.46 15.54
C PHE A 183 24.04 -0.89 16.12
N LEU A 184 24.13 -1.07 17.44
CA LEU A 184 23.72 -2.29 18.14
C LEU A 184 22.20 -2.48 18.15
N THR A 185 21.42 -1.39 18.12
CA THR A 185 19.95 -1.47 18.02
C THR A 185 19.45 -1.74 16.61
N GLY A 186 20.29 -1.58 15.58
CA GLY A 186 19.96 -1.97 14.20
C GLY A 186 19.98 -3.48 14.04
N GLN A 187 18.90 -4.16 14.42
CA GLN A 187 18.80 -5.61 14.27
C GLN A 187 18.53 -6.01 12.82
N VAL A 188 19.33 -6.95 12.31
CA VAL A 188 19.04 -7.64 11.05
C VAL A 188 17.83 -8.55 11.29
N VAL A 189 16.73 -8.27 10.58
CA VAL A 189 15.52 -9.09 10.63
C VAL A 189 15.58 -10.11 9.51
N LYS A 190 15.52 -11.40 9.86
CA LYS A 190 15.31 -12.48 8.88
C LYS A 190 13.86 -12.48 8.43
N ALA A 191 13.58 -11.85 7.29
CA ALA A 191 12.23 -11.80 6.72
C ALA A 191 11.82 -13.13 6.06
N VAL A 192 12.80 -13.88 5.54
CA VAL A 192 12.64 -15.18 4.88
C VAL A 192 13.83 -16.06 5.29
N GLU A 193 13.59 -17.31 5.65
CA GLU A 193 14.59 -18.26 6.12
C GLU A 193 14.40 -19.61 5.42
N GLN A 194 15.43 -20.05 4.70
CA GLN A 194 15.55 -21.37 4.07
C GLN A 194 14.31 -21.84 3.28
N VAL A 195 13.66 -20.93 2.57
CA VAL A 195 12.51 -21.27 1.72
C VAL A 195 12.96 -22.00 0.46
N SER A 196 12.28 -23.09 0.14
CA SER A 196 12.52 -23.88 -1.07
C SER A 196 11.22 -24.42 -1.63
N PHE A 197 10.93 -24.13 -2.88
CA PHE A 197 9.81 -24.68 -3.65
C PHE A 197 10.08 -24.55 -5.15
N SER A 198 9.33 -25.29 -5.95
CA SER A 198 9.31 -25.20 -7.41
C SER A 198 7.89 -24.89 -7.89
N VAL A 199 7.79 -24.24 -9.05
CA VAL A 199 6.54 -24.02 -9.78
C VAL A 199 6.76 -24.50 -11.20
N ASP A 200 6.07 -25.57 -11.58
CA ASP A 200 6.18 -26.13 -12.92
C ASP A 200 5.29 -25.37 -13.92
N ARG A 201 5.58 -25.51 -15.23
CA ARG A 201 4.70 -24.96 -16.27
C ARG A 201 3.31 -25.59 -16.16
N GLY A 202 2.27 -24.76 -16.26
CA GLY A 202 0.88 -25.19 -16.11
C GLY A 202 0.49 -25.60 -14.68
N GLU A 203 1.37 -25.41 -13.69
CA GLU A 203 1.07 -25.63 -12.28
C GLU A 203 0.76 -24.29 -11.59
N THR A 204 -0.23 -24.28 -10.70
CA THR A 204 -0.43 -23.19 -9.74
C THR A 204 0.03 -23.61 -8.35
N LEU A 205 1.12 -22.99 -7.88
CA LEU A 205 1.56 -23.08 -6.48
C LEU A 205 0.93 -21.94 -5.69
N CYS A 206 0.13 -22.28 -4.67
CA CYS A 206 -0.35 -21.30 -3.70
C CYS A 206 0.60 -21.20 -2.50
N LEU A 207 1.14 -20.00 -2.26
CA LEU A 207 1.92 -19.68 -1.05
C LEU A 207 1.00 -18.99 -0.04
N VAL A 208 0.78 -19.62 1.11
CA VAL A 208 -0.27 -19.25 2.07
C VAL A 208 0.29 -19.01 3.46
N GLY A 209 -0.27 -18.04 4.19
CA GLY A 209 0.11 -17.78 5.57
C GLY A 209 -0.40 -16.44 6.07
N GLU A 210 -0.27 -16.17 7.36
CA GLU A 210 -0.68 -14.91 7.98
C GLU A 210 0.05 -13.67 7.42
N SER A 211 -0.53 -12.49 7.63
CA SER A 211 0.16 -11.23 7.33
C SER A 211 1.50 -11.16 8.08
N GLY A 212 2.55 -10.72 7.40
CA GLY A 212 3.91 -10.69 7.96
C GLY A 212 4.66 -12.03 7.96
N SER A 213 4.11 -13.11 7.38
CA SER A 213 4.82 -14.40 7.32
C SER A 213 5.98 -14.45 6.32
N GLY A 214 6.18 -13.43 5.48
CA GLY A 214 7.28 -13.31 4.52
C GLY A 214 6.92 -13.58 3.05
N LYS A 215 5.63 -13.82 2.72
CA LYS A 215 5.17 -14.19 1.36
C LYS A 215 5.53 -13.17 0.28
N SER A 216 5.16 -11.90 0.48
CA SER A 216 5.47 -10.82 -0.46
C SER A 216 6.97 -10.59 -0.59
N VAL A 217 7.73 -10.72 0.51
CA VAL A 217 9.20 -10.63 0.48
C VAL A 217 9.80 -11.78 -0.33
N CYS A 218 9.24 -12.98 -0.24
CA CYS A 218 9.62 -14.13 -1.06
C CYS A 218 9.34 -13.87 -2.55
N ALA A 219 8.14 -13.39 -2.92
CA ALA A 219 7.82 -13.04 -4.31
C ALA A 219 8.74 -11.94 -4.87
N LEU A 220 8.92 -10.85 -4.14
CA LEU A 220 9.79 -9.75 -4.55
C LEU A 220 11.26 -10.18 -4.63
N SER A 221 11.68 -11.20 -3.87
CA SER A 221 13.02 -11.80 -3.98
C SER A 221 13.18 -12.57 -5.30
N ILE A 222 12.15 -13.29 -5.75
CA ILE A 222 12.21 -14.05 -7.02
C ILE A 222 12.44 -13.10 -8.20
N ILE A 223 11.68 -12.00 -8.25
CA ILE A 223 11.77 -11.01 -9.31
C ILE A 223 12.84 -9.92 -9.02
N GLN A 224 13.58 -10.02 -7.91
CA GLN A 224 14.64 -9.09 -7.52
C GLN A 224 14.21 -7.61 -7.42
N LEU A 225 12.98 -7.34 -6.95
CA LEU A 225 12.43 -5.98 -6.79
C LEU A 225 12.56 -5.43 -5.35
N LEU A 226 13.22 -6.16 -4.45
CA LEU A 226 13.51 -5.67 -3.10
C LEU A 226 14.56 -4.54 -3.12
N PRO A 227 14.49 -3.55 -2.21
CA PRO A 227 15.45 -2.46 -2.18
C PRO A 227 16.86 -2.96 -1.79
N GLN A 228 17.80 -2.91 -2.73
CA GLN A 228 19.15 -3.50 -2.60
C GLN A 228 20.00 -2.93 -1.44
N ARG A 229 19.68 -1.73 -0.92
CA ARG A 229 20.44 -1.09 0.16
C ARG A 229 20.10 -1.60 1.56
N VAL A 230 18.92 -2.20 1.71
CA VAL A 230 18.39 -2.63 3.03
C VAL A 230 18.02 -4.12 3.05
N THR A 231 18.14 -4.80 1.91
CA THR A 231 17.88 -6.23 1.79
C THR A 231 19.10 -6.95 1.23
N HIS A 232 19.34 -8.17 1.70
CA HIS A 232 20.47 -8.98 1.29
C HIS A 232 20.06 -10.45 1.26
N HIS A 233 20.52 -11.18 0.23
CA HIS A 233 20.32 -12.62 0.07
C HIS A 233 21.66 -13.32 0.35
N PRO A 234 21.92 -13.79 1.58
CA PRO A 234 23.23 -14.33 1.94
C PRO A 234 23.58 -15.66 1.27
N SER A 235 22.56 -16.42 0.86
CA SER A 235 22.70 -17.74 0.24
C SER A 235 21.43 -18.09 -0.54
N GLY A 236 21.52 -19.09 -1.41
CA GLY A 236 20.40 -19.60 -2.21
C GLY A 236 20.55 -19.27 -3.68
N GLU A 237 19.59 -19.73 -4.47
CA GLU A 237 19.50 -19.54 -5.92
C GLU A 237 18.03 -19.41 -6.32
N VAL A 238 17.74 -18.65 -7.37
CA VAL A 238 16.41 -18.54 -7.96
C VAL A 238 16.52 -18.89 -9.44
N LEU A 239 16.33 -20.17 -9.74
CA LEU A 239 16.49 -20.72 -11.08
C LEU A 239 15.22 -20.56 -11.91
N LEU A 240 15.30 -19.77 -12.97
CA LEU A 240 14.26 -19.65 -14.00
C LEU A 240 14.70 -20.40 -15.26
N THR A 241 13.82 -21.25 -15.80
CA THR A 241 14.03 -21.85 -17.13
C THR A 241 13.36 -20.97 -18.19
N CYS A 242 14.17 -20.29 -19.01
CA CYS A 242 13.73 -19.51 -20.16
C CYS A 242 14.21 -20.16 -21.47
N LEU A 243 13.67 -19.73 -22.61
CA LEU A 243 14.18 -20.14 -23.93
C LEU A 243 15.30 -19.18 -24.35
N ASP A 244 16.38 -19.72 -24.91
CA ASP A 244 17.45 -18.93 -25.51
C ASP A 244 17.08 -18.44 -26.93
N GLU A 245 17.98 -17.69 -27.58
CA GLU A 245 17.78 -17.18 -28.94
C GLU A 245 17.55 -18.27 -30.00
N ARG A 246 17.92 -19.53 -29.69
CA ARG A 246 17.75 -20.69 -30.57
C ARG A 246 16.48 -21.48 -30.24
N GLY A 247 15.74 -21.08 -29.20
CA GLY A 247 14.55 -21.76 -28.72
C GLY A 247 14.85 -22.95 -27.79
N GLU A 248 16.08 -23.09 -27.30
CA GLU A 248 16.47 -24.15 -26.38
C GLU A 248 16.32 -23.71 -24.91
N PRO A 249 15.95 -24.62 -24.00
CA PRO A 249 15.79 -24.27 -22.59
C PRO A 249 17.13 -23.93 -21.93
N ARG A 250 17.22 -22.74 -21.34
CA ARG A 250 18.34 -22.24 -20.55
C ARG A 250 17.87 -21.92 -19.13
N GLN A 251 18.66 -22.35 -18.14
CA GLN A 251 18.47 -21.93 -16.76
C GLN A 251 19.26 -20.65 -16.45
N VAL A 252 18.61 -19.72 -15.76
CA VAL A 252 19.22 -18.47 -15.28
C VAL A 252 18.94 -18.31 -13.79
N ASP A 253 19.98 -17.95 -13.03
CA ASP A 253 19.81 -17.59 -11.62
C ASP A 253 19.53 -16.09 -11.49
N MET A 254 18.30 -15.74 -11.10
CA MET A 254 17.87 -14.35 -10.92
C MET A 254 18.70 -13.62 -9.85
N LEU A 255 19.22 -14.32 -8.83
CA LEU A 255 19.97 -13.69 -7.73
C LEU A 255 21.34 -13.16 -8.19
N THR A 256 21.98 -13.83 -9.14
CA THR A 256 23.33 -13.46 -9.63
C THR A 256 23.28 -12.69 -10.96
N LEU A 257 22.15 -12.71 -11.65
CA LEU A 257 22.00 -12.09 -12.96
C LEU A 257 22.23 -10.56 -12.91
N PRO A 258 22.97 -9.96 -13.86
CA PRO A 258 23.12 -8.50 -13.94
C PRO A 258 21.78 -7.78 -14.18
N GLU A 259 21.65 -6.54 -13.67
CA GLU A 259 20.41 -5.77 -13.77
C GLU A 259 19.87 -5.59 -15.21
N PRO A 260 20.69 -5.32 -16.25
CA PRO A 260 20.19 -5.22 -17.63
C PRO A 260 19.53 -6.50 -18.13
N GLU A 261 20.09 -7.67 -17.78
CA GLU A 261 19.54 -8.98 -18.14
C GLU A 261 18.27 -9.28 -17.34
N ARG A 262 18.23 -8.92 -16.04
CA ARG A 262 17.00 -8.99 -15.24
C ARG A 262 15.87 -8.16 -15.84
N CYS A 263 16.17 -6.95 -16.31
CA CYS A 263 15.19 -6.08 -16.95
C CYS A 263 14.59 -6.70 -18.22
N GLN A 264 15.34 -7.53 -18.96
CA GLN A 264 14.80 -8.23 -20.13
C GLN A 264 13.84 -9.36 -19.74
N ILE A 265 14.08 -10.00 -18.58
CA ILE A 265 13.25 -11.09 -18.05
C ILE A 265 11.97 -10.56 -17.40
N ARG A 266 12.06 -9.49 -16.61
CA ARG A 266 10.92 -8.89 -15.89
C ARG A 266 9.94 -8.29 -16.88
N GLY A 267 8.67 -8.66 -16.78
CA GLY A 267 7.63 -8.20 -17.70
C GLY A 267 7.58 -8.96 -19.02
N PHE A 268 8.54 -9.86 -19.29
CA PHE A 268 8.53 -10.78 -20.43
C PHE A 268 8.40 -12.24 -19.98
N ASN A 269 9.43 -12.86 -19.41
CA ASN A 269 9.36 -14.26 -18.93
C ASN A 269 8.68 -14.37 -17.55
N ILE A 270 8.89 -13.39 -16.67
CA ILE A 270 8.25 -13.33 -15.34
C ILE A 270 7.45 -12.03 -15.24
N ALA A 271 6.15 -12.14 -14.97
CA ALA A 271 5.31 -10.99 -14.68
C ALA A 271 4.78 -11.04 -13.25
N MET A 272 4.46 -9.86 -12.69
CA MET A 272 3.92 -9.73 -11.34
C MET A 272 2.62 -8.92 -11.35
N ILE A 273 1.63 -9.41 -10.62
CA ILE A 273 0.42 -8.70 -10.23
C ILE A 273 0.59 -8.28 -8.77
N PHE A 274 0.63 -6.97 -8.51
CA PHE A 274 0.79 -6.43 -7.17
C PHE A 274 -0.55 -6.35 -6.42
N GLN A 275 -0.47 -6.29 -5.09
CA GLN A 275 -1.62 -6.29 -4.17
C GLN A 275 -2.60 -5.13 -4.39
N GLU A 276 -2.12 -3.94 -4.80
CA GLU A 276 -2.94 -2.74 -4.97
C GLU A 276 -2.92 -2.20 -6.41
N PRO A 277 -4.05 -2.25 -7.15
CA PRO A 277 -4.10 -1.78 -8.54
C PRO A 277 -3.91 -0.28 -8.68
N MET A 278 -4.33 0.48 -7.67
CA MET A 278 -4.29 1.95 -7.66
C MET A 278 -2.87 2.52 -7.59
N THR A 279 -1.96 1.80 -6.95
CA THR A 279 -0.54 2.18 -6.86
C THR A 279 0.25 1.66 -8.06
N SER A 280 -0.25 0.62 -8.73
CA SER A 280 0.42 -0.01 -9.87
C SER A 280 0.13 0.68 -11.21
N LEU A 281 -1.06 1.25 -11.38
CA LEU A 281 -1.42 2.02 -12.57
C LEU A 281 -1.11 3.51 -12.37
N ASN A 282 -0.38 4.10 -13.30
CA ASN A 282 -0.12 5.52 -13.30
C ASN A 282 -1.40 6.31 -13.68
N PRO A 283 -1.94 7.17 -12.80
CA PRO A 283 -3.23 7.83 -13.01
C PRO A 283 -3.20 8.91 -14.09
N VAL A 284 -2.01 9.35 -14.54
CA VAL A 284 -1.86 10.41 -15.56
C VAL A 284 -1.67 9.87 -16.99
N PHE A 285 -1.57 8.56 -17.17
CA PHE A 285 -1.50 7.92 -18.48
C PHE A 285 -2.75 7.09 -18.76
N THR A 286 -3.07 6.89 -20.04
CA THR A 286 -4.18 6.02 -20.42
C THR A 286 -3.81 4.57 -20.20
N ILE A 287 -4.82 3.70 -20.04
CA ILE A 287 -4.57 2.27 -19.84
C ILE A 287 -3.92 1.63 -21.07
N GLY A 288 -4.29 2.08 -22.28
CA GLY A 288 -3.71 1.57 -23.52
C GLY A 288 -2.23 1.90 -23.66
N GLN A 289 -1.82 3.11 -23.24
CA GLN A 289 -0.42 3.52 -23.25
C GLN A 289 0.43 2.66 -22.31
N GLN A 290 -0.05 2.41 -21.09
CA GLN A 290 0.69 1.64 -20.10
C GLN A 290 0.89 0.17 -20.53
N ILE A 291 -0.14 -0.44 -21.14
CA ILE A 291 -0.01 -1.81 -21.67
C ILE A 291 0.92 -1.84 -22.90
N ALA A 292 0.79 -0.85 -23.80
CA ALA A 292 1.63 -0.76 -25.00
C ALA A 292 3.11 -0.49 -24.66
N GLU A 293 3.38 0.26 -23.60
CA GLU A 293 4.74 0.53 -23.12
C GLU A 293 5.47 -0.77 -22.76
N ALA A 294 4.84 -1.66 -21.99
CA ALA A 294 5.42 -2.97 -21.67
C ALA A 294 5.76 -3.78 -22.93
N LEU A 295 4.84 -3.80 -23.91
CA LEU A 295 5.06 -4.50 -25.18
C LEU A 295 6.23 -3.93 -25.99
N LEU A 296 6.37 -2.61 -26.05
CA LEU A 296 7.41 -1.91 -26.80
C LEU A 296 8.78 -2.05 -26.14
N LEU A 297 8.84 -2.05 -24.81
CA LEU A 297 10.07 -2.27 -24.04
C LEU A 297 10.68 -3.64 -24.35
N HIS A 298 9.84 -4.68 -24.44
CA HIS A 298 10.30 -6.04 -24.73
C HIS A 298 10.34 -6.38 -26.23
N ASN A 299 9.75 -5.54 -27.09
CA ASN A 299 9.81 -5.68 -28.54
C ASN A 299 10.12 -4.33 -29.21
N PRO A 300 11.37 -3.85 -29.18
CA PRO A 300 11.72 -2.51 -29.68
C PRO A 300 11.45 -2.29 -31.18
N GLN A 301 11.31 -3.38 -31.95
CA GLN A 301 10.99 -3.33 -33.38
C GLN A 301 9.49 -3.19 -33.65
N MET A 302 8.64 -3.35 -32.64
CA MET A 302 7.19 -3.25 -32.76
C MET A 302 6.78 -1.79 -32.97
N ARG A 303 5.85 -1.55 -33.91
CA ARG A 303 5.29 -0.20 -34.10
C ARG A 303 4.26 0.11 -33.03
N GLN A 304 4.12 1.38 -32.68
CA GLN A 304 3.14 1.85 -31.70
C GLN A 304 1.70 1.39 -32.02
N SER A 305 1.31 1.37 -33.30
CA SER A 305 -0.02 0.90 -33.72
C SER A 305 -0.24 -0.57 -33.36
N ASP A 306 0.77 -1.40 -33.62
CA ASP A 306 0.71 -2.85 -33.40
C ASP A 306 0.69 -3.15 -31.89
N ALA A 307 1.44 -2.36 -31.10
CA ALA A 307 1.41 -2.42 -29.65
C ALA A 307 0.03 -2.06 -29.07
N LEU A 308 -0.65 -1.04 -29.61
CA LEU A 308 -2.02 -0.68 -29.20
C LEU A 308 -3.05 -1.73 -29.60
N ASP A 309 -2.88 -2.37 -30.76
CA ASP A 309 -3.75 -3.47 -31.18
C ASP A 309 -3.57 -4.69 -30.27
N ARG A 310 -2.33 -5.04 -29.90
CA ARG A 310 -2.06 -6.06 -28.88
C ARG A 310 -2.58 -5.67 -27.50
N ALA A 311 -2.49 -4.41 -27.11
CA ALA A 311 -3.08 -3.92 -25.86
C ALA A 311 -4.61 -4.09 -25.85
N ALA A 312 -5.28 -3.83 -26.98
CA ALA A 312 -6.72 -4.10 -27.10
C ALA A 312 -7.02 -5.59 -26.94
N LEU A 313 -6.24 -6.48 -27.58
CA LEU A 313 -6.40 -7.93 -27.44
C LEU A 313 -6.19 -8.38 -25.99
N ALA A 314 -5.19 -7.86 -25.28
CA ALA A 314 -4.96 -8.16 -23.87
C ALA A 314 -6.15 -7.72 -23.01
N LEU A 315 -6.74 -6.54 -23.28
CA LEU A 315 -7.96 -6.07 -22.62
C LEU A 315 -9.18 -6.97 -22.92
N GLU A 316 -9.31 -7.49 -24.13
CA GLU A 316 -10.36 -8.44 -24.50
C GLU A 316 -10.22 -9.77 -23.76
N GLN A 317 -8.99 -10.28 -23.65
CA GLN A 317 -8.67 -11.52 -22.93
C GLN A 317 -9.06 -11.43 -21.46
N VAL A 318 -8.92 -10.26 -20.82
CA VAL A 318 -9.37 -10.04 -19.45
C VAL A 318 -10.84 -9.62 -19.33
N HIS A 319 -11.62 -9.77 -20.39
CA HIS A 319 -13.05 -9.47 -20.49
C HIS A 319 -13.43 -7.99 -20.23
N ILE A 320 -12.57 -7.04 -20.59
CA ILE A 320 -12.96 -5.62 -20.62
C ILE A 320 -13.85 -5.37 -21.84
N ARG A 321 -15.14 -5.09 -21.58
CA ARG A 321 -16.10 -4.73 -22.62
C ARG A 321 -15.66 -3.48 -23.38
N ASN A 322 -15.81 -3.51 -24.70
CA ASN A 322 -15.40 -2.43 -25.61
C ASN A 322 -13.91 -2.06 -25.44
N ALA A 323 -13.05 -3.07 -25.31
CA ALA A 323 -11.61 -2.93 -25.08
C ALA A 323 -10.94 -1.85 -25.94
N ARG A 324 -11.15 -1.90 -27.26
CA ARG A 324 -10.55 -0.92 -28.20
C ARG A 324 -10.96 0.52 -27.90
N SER A 325 -12.22 0.78 -27.55
CA SER A 325 -12.64 2.15 -27.22
C SER A 325 -12.10 2.62 -25.87
N ARG A 326 -11.84 1.67 -24.95
CA ARG A 326 -11.35 1.95 -23.60
C ARG A 326 -9.83 2.15 -23.52
N LEU A 327 -9.07 1.92 -24.58
CA LEU A 327 -7.62 2.20 -24.59
C LEU A 327 -7.27 3.64 -24.17
N ASN A 328 -8.20 4.58 -24.41
CA ASN A 328 -8.05 6.00 -24.06
C ASN A 328 -8.59 6.34 -22.66
N ASP A 329 -9.15 5.36 -21.94
CA ASP A 329 -9.60 5.56 -20.56
C ASP A 329 -8.38 5.70 -19.63
N PHE A 330 -8.52 6.53 -18.61
CA PHE A 330 -7.58 6.65 -17.50
C PHE A 330 -8.00 5.73 -16.33
N PRO A 331 -7.07 5.31 -15.46
CA PRO A 331 -7.38 4.39 -14.34
C PRO A 331 -8.52 4.85 -13.42
N HIS A 332 -8.66 6.16 -13.22
CA HIS A 332 -9.70 6.75 -12.37
C HIS A 332 -11.11 6.70 -13.00
N GLN A 333 -11.23 6.31 -14.27
CA GLN A 333 -12.51 6.16 -14.98
C GLN A 333 -13.05 4.71 -14.94
N LEU A 334 -12.30 3.79 -14.33
CA LEU A 334 -12.62 2.36 -14.25
C LEU A 334 -13.14 1.99 -12.85
N SER A 335 -13.89 0.88 -12.75
CA SER A 335 -14.20 0.26 -11.45
C SER A 335 -12.98 -0.44 -10.84
N GLY A 336 -13.04 -0.83 -9.57
CA GLY A 336 -11.96 -1.58 -8.90
C GLY A 336 -11.61 -2.89 -9.65
N GLY A 337 -12.63 -3.70 -9.96
CA GLY A 337 -12.45 -4.92 -10.74
C GLY A 337 -11.94 -4.67 -12.17
N GLN A 338 -12.36 -3.58 -12.82
CA GLN A 338 -11.83 -3.22 -14.13
C GLN A 338 -10.35 -2.83 -14.07
N ARG A 339 -9.93 -2.08 -13.04
CA ARG A 339 -8.51 -1.79 -12.81
C ARG A 339 -7.69 -3.05 -12.57
N GLN A 340 -8.23 -4.00 -11.79
CA GLN A 340 -7.59 -5.30 -11.59
C GLN A 340 -7.39 -6.02 -12.93
N ARG A 341 -8.44 -6.09 -13.75
CA ARG A 341 -8.38 -6.70 -15.09
C ARG A 341 -7.35 -6.01 -15.98
N VAL A 342 -7.26 -4.69 -15.97
CA VAL A 342 -6.23 -3.93 -16.71
C VAL A 342 -4.82 -4.27 -16.23
N MET A 343 -4.60 -4.38 -14.92
CA MET A 343 -3.31 -4.78 -14.37
C MET A 343 -2.95 -6.22 -14.77
N ILE A 344 -3.92 -7.15 -14.76
CA ILE A 344 -3.74 -8.51 -15.28
C ILE A 344 -3.39 -8.47 -16.77
N ALA A 345 -4.11 -7.68 -17.57
CA ALA A 345 -3.86 -7.52 -19.00
C ALA A 345 -2.43 -7.02 -19.27
N MET A 346 -1.96 -6.05 -18.49
CA MET A 346 -0.60 -5.53 -18.56
C MET A 346 0.44 -6.61 -18.23
N ALA A 347 0.21 -7.39 -17.16
CA ALA A 347 1.11 -8.47 -16.75
C ALA A 347 1.19 -9.61 -17.79
N ILE A 348 0.08 -9.93 -18.46
CA ILE A 348 0.04 -11.02 -19.45
C ILE A 348 0.32 -10.56 -20.88
N ALA A 349 0.44 -9.26 -21.15
CA ALA A 349 0.56 -8.73 -22.51
C ALA A 349 1.75 -9.32 -23.27
N CYS A 350 2.86 -9.56 -22.58
CA CYS A 350 4.08 -10.15 -23.12
C CYS A 350 4.13 -11.68 -23.07
N GLU A 351 3.05 -12.33 -22.63
CA GLU A 351 2.93 -13.79 -22.56
C GLU A 351 3.98 -14.49 -21.66
N PRO A 352 3.99 -14.18 -20.36
CA PRO A 352 5.00 -14.70 -19.44
C PRO A 352 4.89 -16.20 -19.19
N ASP A 353 6.04 -16.81 -18.95
CA ASP A 353 6.17 -18.21 -18.55
C ASP A 353 5.78 -18.42 -17.07
N LEU A 354 6.02 -17.41 -16.23
CA LEU A 354 5.67 -17.40 -14.81
C LEU A 354 4.90 -16.11 -14.45
N LEU A 355 3.72 -16.27 -13.87
CA LEU A 355 2.93 -15.19 -13.29
C LEU A 355 2.95 -15.26 -11.77
N ILE A 356 3.51 -14.24 -11.13
CA ILE A 356 3.46 -14.06 -9.68
C ILE A 356 2.27 -13.17 -9.34
N ALA A 357 1.34 -13.65 -8.53
CA ALA A 357 0.16 -12.87 -8.15
C ALA A 357 0.13 -12.69 -6.62
N ASP A 358 0.48 -11.48 -6.17
CA ASP A 358 0.53 -11.15 -4.74
C ASP A 358 -0.81 -10.57 -4.28
N GLU A 359 -1.61 -11.39 -3.61
CA GLU A 359 -2.93 -11.01 -3.10
C GLU A 359 -3.83 -10.32 -4.16
N PRO A 360 -3.96 -10.90 -5.37
CA PRO A 360 -4.55 -10.22 -6.54
C PRO A 360 -6.08 -10.00 -6.43
N THR A 361 -6.69 -10.41 -5.33
CA THR A 361 -8.12 -10.29 -5.09
C THR A 361 -8.45 -9.60 -3.77
N THR A 362 -7.43 -9.20 -3.01
CA THR A 362 -7.62 -8.42 -1.79
C THR A 362 -8.24 -7.07 -2.16
N ALA A 363 -9.28 -6.67 -1.43
CA ALA A 363 -10.12 -5.47 -1.68
C ALA A 363 -11.11 -5.53 -2.87
N LEU A 364 -11.40 -6.71 -3.43
CA LEU A 364 -12.50 -6.91 -4.38
C LEU A 364 -13.71 -7.56 -3.70
N ASP A 365 -14.92 -7.31 -4.21
CA ASP A 365 -16.11 -8.04 -3.77
C ASP A 365 -16.04 -9.52 -4.19
N VAL A 366 -16.76 -10.39 -3.47
CA VAL A 366 -16.70 -11.85 -3.63
C VAL A 366 -17.05 -12.30 -5.06
N THR A 367 -17.96 -11.58 -5.74
CA THR A 367 -18.36 -11.90 -7.11
C THR A 367 -17.24 -11.58 -8.09
N VAL A 368 -16.69 -10.36 -8.03
CA VAL A 368 -15.55 -9.96 -8.87
C VAL A 368 -14.33 -10.83 -8.58
N GLN A 369 -14.05 -11.16 -7.32
CA GLN A 369 -12.98 -12.09 -6.94
C GLN A 369 -13.14 -13.44 -7.66
N ALA A 370 -14.33 -14.04 -7.64
CA ALA A 370 -14.58 -15.31 -8.32
C ALA A 370 -14.34 -15.20 -9.84
N GLU A 371 -14.75 -14.10 -10.47
CA GLU A 371 -14.49 -13.86 -11.89
C GLU A 371 -13.00 -13.70 -12.21
N ILE A 372 -12.23 -13.02 -11.35
CA ILE A 372 -10.78 -12.84 -11.52
C ILE A 372 -10.06 -14.18 -11.38
N LEU A 373 -10.41 -15.00 -10.39
CA LEU A 373 -9.82 -16.33 -10.21
C LEU A 373 -10.10 -17.24 -11.42
N ARG A 374 -11.33 -17.18 -11.96
CA ARG A 374 -11.70 -17.94 -13.16
C ARG A 374 -10.87 -17.49 -14.37
N LEU A 375 -10.76 -16.18 -14.57
CA LEU A 375 -9.94 -15.60 -15.64
C LEU A 375 -8.48 -16.04 -15.53
N MET A 376 -7.88 -16.03 -14.34
CA MET A 376 -6.49 -16.44 -14.16
C MET A 376 -6.28 -17.92 -14.54
N ARG A 377 -7.22 -18.80 -14.20
CA ARG A 377 -7.18 -20.20 -14.62
C ARG A 377 -7.32 -20.35 -16.14
N GLU A 378 -8.29 -19.67 -16.74
CA GLU A 378 -8.48 -19.70 -18.20
C GLU A 378 -7.20 -19.26 -18.93
N LEU A 379 -6.51 -18.23 -18.42
CA LEU A 379 -5.23 -17.77 -18.96
C LEU A 379 -4.10 -18.77 -18.73
N GLN A 380 -4.05 -19.42 -17.56
CA GLN A 380 -3.08 -20.47 -17.25
C GLN A 380 -3.21 -21.64 -18.23
N GLU A 381 -4.43 -22.16 -18.40
CA GLU A 381 -4.74 -23.29 -19.27
C GLU A 381 -4.46 -22.96 -20.74
N ALA A 382 -4.84 -21.74 -21.18
CA ALA A 382 -4.63 -21.32 -22.56
C ALA A 382 -3.16 -21.15 -22.94
N ARG A 383 -2.28 -20.83 -21.98
CA ARG A 383 -0.88 -20.46 -22.24
C ARG A 383 0.16 -21.42 -21.66
N GLY A 384 -0.26 -22.34 -20.80
CA GLY A 384 0.64 -23.24 -20.08
C GLY A 384 1.61 -22.53 -19.13
N MET A 385 1.28 -21.32 -18.65
CA MET A 385 2.12 -20.57 -17.72
C MET A 385 2.06 -21.16 -16.31
N GLY A 386 3.17 -21.10 -15.58
CA GLY A 386 3.18 -21.36 -14.13
C GLY A 386 2.61 -20.17 -13.36
N ILE A 387 1.90 -20.43 -12.26
CA ILE A 387 1.38 -19.36 -11.39
C ILE A 387 1.90 -19.56 -9.96
N LEU A 388 2.58 -18.54 -9.44
CA LEU A 388 2.83 -18.41 -8.01
C LEU A 388 1.75 -17.49 -7.43
N PHE A 389 0.78 -18.10 -6.76
CA PHE A 389 -0.38 -17.38 -6.22
C PHE A 389 -0.22 -17.17 -4.72
N ILE A 390 -0.10 -15.93 -4.27
CA ILE A 390 0.04 -15.60 -2.84
C ILE A 390 -1.31 -15.14 -2.30
N THR A 391 -1.73 -15.74 -1.18
CA THR A 391 -2.96 -15.35 -0.50
C THR A 391 -2.91 -15.73 0.98
N HIS A 392 -3.81 -15.16 1.77
CA HIS A 392 -4.09 -15.61 3.13
C HIS A 392 -5.42 -16.37 3.24
N ASP A 393 -6.22 -16.46 2.16
CA ASP A 393 -7.55 -17.07 2.15
C ASP A 393 -7.54 -18.48 1.55
N PHE A 394 -7.77 -19.49 2.39
CA PHE A 394 -7.87 -20.89 1.94
C PHE A 394 -9.09 -21.18 1.06
N GLY A 395 -10.15 -20.38 1.10
CA GLY A 395 -11.26 -20.47 0.15
C GLY A 395 -10.87 -20.07 -1.27
N VAL A 396 -9.80 -19.28 -1.44
CA VAL A 396 -9.17 -19.04 -2.74
C VAL A 396 -8.24 -20.18 -3.12
N VAL A 397 -7.44 -20.66 -2.17
CA VAL A 397 -6.49 -21.76 -2.35
C VAL A 397 -7.21 -23.02 -2.83
N SER A 398 -8.34 -23.39 -2.22
CA SER A 398 -9.12 -24.57 -2.59
C SER A 398 -9.63 -24.53 -4.02
N ARG A 399 -9.81 -23.32 -4.56
CA ARG A 399 -10.19 -23.13 -5.95
C ARG A 399 -8.93 -23.22 -6.81
N MET A 400 -7.91 -22.42 -6.55
CA MET A 400 -6.83 -22.13 -7.51
C MET A 400 -5.64 -23.11 -7.48
N ALA A 401 -5.35 -23.75 -6.35
CA ALA A 401 -4.07 -24.43 -6.14
C ALA A 401 -4.02 -25.85 -6.73
N ASP A 402 -2.92 -26.18 -7.40
CA ASP A 402 -2.50 -27.57 -7.61
C ASP A 402 -1.65 -28.04 -6.41
N LYS A 403 -0.75 -27.16 -5.97
CA LYS A 403 0.17 -27.35 -4.85
C LYS A 403 0.06 -26.19 -3.89
N VAL A 404 0.25 -26.46 -2.60
CA VAL A 404 0.18 -25.47 -1.54
C VAL A 404 1.49 -25.50 -0.75
N ALA A 405 2.04 -24.33 -0.46
CA ALA A 405 3.13 -24.11 0.48
C ALA A 405 2.64 -23.19 1.60
N VAL A 406 2.67 -23.67 2.83
CA VAL A 406 2.26 -22.92 4.02
C VAL A 406 3.50 -22.26 4.62
N MET A 407 3.47 -20.95 4.76
CA MET A 407 4.58 -20.11 5.23
C MET A 407 4.24 -19.48 6.57
N ARG A 408 5.18 -19.57 7.52
CA ARG A 408 5.08 -18.97 8.85
C ARG A 408 6.44 -18.45 9.28
N GLN A 409 6.47 -17.20 9.76
CA GLN A 409 7.69 -16.57 10.32
C GLN A 409 8.92 -16.67 9.40
N GLY A 410 8.74 -16.51 8.09
CA GLY A 410 9.83 -16.55 7.12
C GLY A 410 10.12 -17.94 6.55
N GLU A 411 9.54 -19.01 7.07
CA GLU A 411 9.83 -20.40 6.66
C GLU A 411 8.64 -21.07 6.00
N VAL A 412 8.87 -21.99 5.05
CA VAL A 412 7.84 -22.90 4.55
C VAL A 412 7.74 -24.09 5.51
N VAL A 413 6.66 -24.13 6.29
CA VAL A 413 6.45 -25.14 7.35
C VAL A 413 5.80 -26.43 6.83
N GLU A 414 5.10 -26.36 5.69
CA GLU A 414 4.48 -27.51 5.05
C GLU A 414 4.29 -27.25 3.55
N SER A 415 4.59 -28.23 2.70
CA SER A 415 4.28 -28.17 1.27
C SER A 415 3.76 -29.50 0.77
N ALA A 416 2.62 -29.49 0.09
CA ALA A 416 2.01 -30.69 -0.48
C ALA A 416 1.01 -30.34 -1.60
N LYS A 417 0.58 -31.34 -2.35
CA LYS A 417 -0.58 -31.21 -3.26
C LYS A 417 -1.81 -30.80 -2.46
N LEU A 418 -2.68 -29.98 -3.06
CA LEU A 418 -3.87 -29.42 -2.39
C LEU A 418 -4.68 -30.49 -1.66
N ASN A 419 -5.03 -31.58 -2.34
CA ASN A 419 -5.84 -32.66 -1.76
C ASN A 419 -5.20 -33.32 -0.53
N ASN A 420 -3.87 -33.46 -0.53
CA ASN A 420 -3.15 -34.07 0.59
C ASN A 420 -3.08 -33.10 1.77
N LEU A 421 -2.77 -31.83 1.52
CA LEU A 421 -2.69 -30.81 2.56
C LEU A 421 -4.05 -30.58 3.24
N MET A 422 -5.14 -30.56 2.47
CA MET A 422 -6.49 -30.34 2.99
C MET A 422 -7.02 -31.52 3.80
N ARG A 423 -6.68 -32.77 3.42
CA ARG A 423 -7.22 -33.99 4.07
C ARG A 423 -6.32 -34.52 5.17
N HIS A 424 -5.01 -34.39 5.02
CA HIS A 424 -4.00 -34.95 5.92
C HIS A 424 -2.90 -33.94 6.26
N PRO A 425 -3.26 -32.76 6.80
CA PRO A 425 -2.28 -31.76 7.22
C PRO A 425 -1.35 -32.35 8.29
N GLN A 426 -0.04 -32.22 8.09
CA GLN A 426 0.97 -32.78 8.99
C GLN A 426 1.42 -31.76 10.03
N HIS A 427 1.57 -30.48 9.65
CA HIS A 427 2.12 -29.47 10.53
C HIS A 427 1.04 -28.87 11.43
N LYS A 428 1.34 -28.72 12.73
CA LYS A 428 0.38 -28.21 13.73
C LYS A 428 -0.20 -26.85 13.37
N TYR A 429 0.61 -25.98 12.76
CA TYR A 429 0.14 -24.67 12.27
C TYR A 429 -0.89 -24.82 11.16
N THR A 430 -0.63 -25.67 10.17
CA THR A 430 -1.56 -25.93 9.05
C THR A 430 -2.88 -26.51 9.58
N VAL A 431 -2.82 -27.46 10.52
CA VAL A 431 -4.01 -27.99 11.20
C VAL A 431 -4.80 -26.87 11.88
N GLY A 432 -4.12 -26.00 12.62
CA GLY A 432 -4.76 -24.86 13.29
C GLY A 432 -5.42 -23.90 12.31
N LEU A 433 -4.75 -23.61 11.18
CA LEU A 433 -5.25 -22.72 10.15
C LEU A 433 -6.49 -23.31 9.47
N LEU A 434 -6.45 -24.59 9.08
CA LEU A 434 -7.61 -25.28 8.49
C LEU A 434 -8.80 -25.38 9.45
N ASN A 435 -8.55 -25.62 10.74
CA ASN A 435 -9.59 -25.66 11.76
C ASN A 435 -10.24 -24.30 12.04
N ALA A 436 -9.55 -23.20 11.73
CA ALA A 436 -10.10 -21.85 11.84
C ALA A 436 -11.01 -21.47 10.66
N LEU A 437 -11.05 -22.27 9.59
CA LEU A 437 -11.91 -22.01 8.44
C LEU A 437 -13.38 -22.35 8.74
N PRO A 438 -14.34 -21.57 8.21
CA PRO A 438 -15.75 -21.89 8.31
C PRO A 438 -16.05 -23.30 7.76
N GLN A 439 -16.89 -24.07 8.45
CA GLN A 439 -17.17 -25.49 8.14
C GLN A 439 -17.63 -25.74 6.69
N ASN A 440 -18.24 -24.73 6.06
CA ASN A 440 -18.74 -24.77 4.67
C ASN A 440 -17.61 -24.90 3.62
N LEU A 441 -16.37 -24.61 3.98
CA LEU A 441 -15.19 -24.81 3.11
C LEU A 441 -14.53 -26.18 3.32
N VAL A 442 -14.80 -26.83 4.45
CA VAL A 442 -14.15 -28.09 4.87
C VAL A 442 -15.00 -29.32 4.51
N ARG A 443 -16.31 -29.15 4.27
CA ARG A 443 -17.23 -30.22 3.86
C ARG A 443 -17.98 -29.81 2.60
N SER A 444 -17.82 -30.59 1.53
CA SER A 444 -18.56 -30.44 0.27
C SER A 444 -20.04 -30.80 0.35
N ASP A 445 -20.57 -31.04 1.55
CA ASP A 445 -21.97 -31.32 1.79
C ASP A 445 -22.66 -30.04 2.28
N SER A 446 -22.90 -29.10 1.35
CA SER A 446 -23.83 -28.00 1.62
C SER A 446 -25.19 -28.60 1.99
N PRO A 447 -25.78 -28.26 3.16
CA PRO A 447 -27.13 -28.73 3.47
C PRO A 447 -28.08 -28.22 2.38
N LYS A 448 -28.89 -29.12 1.82
CA LYS A 448 -29.95 -28.76 0.87
C LYS A 448 -30.83 -27.72 1.56
N ILE A 449 -30.87 -26.50 1.01
CA ILE A 449 -31.74 -25.43 1.47
C ILE A 449 -33.17 -25.97 1.41
N ASN A 450 -33.82 -26.03 2.56
CA ASN A 450 -35.19 -26.52 2.66
C ASN A 450 -36.10 -25.39 2.16
N GLU A 451 -36.80 -25.59 1.04
CA GLU A 451 -37.64 -24.58 0.36
C GLU A 451 -38.84 -24.06 1.19
N SER A 452 -38.97 -24.50 2.44
CA SER A 452 -40.10 -24.23 3.34
C SER A 452 -39.84 -23.13 4.38
N VAL A 453 -38.71 -22.43 4.33
CA VAL A 453 -38.44 -21.30 5.24
C VAL A 453 -39.06 -20.02 4.68
N PRO A 454 -39.83 -19.25 5.47
CA PRO A 454 -40.38 -17.97 5.01
C PRO A 454 -39.26 -17.00 4.64
N ALA A 455 -39.43 -16.30 3.52
CA ALA A 455 -38.46 -15.32 3.03
C ALA A 455 -38.29 -14.21 4.08
N LEU A 456 -37.05 -13.95 4.46
CA LEU A 456 -36.70 -12.91 5.43
C LEU A 456 -36.73 -11.52 4.78
N LEU A 457 -36.46 -11.48 3.47
CA LEU A 457 -36.50 -10.29 2.65
C LEU A 457 -36.94 -10.66 1.23
N GLU A 458 -37.97 -9.97 0.76
CA GLU A 458 -38.43 -10.04 -0.63
C GLU A 458 -38.17 -8.69 -1.30
N LEU A 459 -37.36 -8.70 -2.36
CA LEU A 459 -37.06 -7.51 -3.15
C LEU A 459 -37.77 -7.63 -4.50
N GLN A 460 -38.61 -6.63 -4.81
CA GLN A 460 -39.29 -6.50 -6.10
C GLN A 460 -38.86 -5.21 -6.78
N ASP A 461 -38.43 -5.32 -8.04
CA ASP A 461 -38.10 -4.19 -8.93
C ASP A 461 -37.02 -3.22 -8.39
N LEU A 462 -36.02 -3.73 -7.68
CA LEU A 462 -34.91 -2.90 -7.18
C LEU A 462 -34.12 -2.31 -8.36
N LYS A 463 -33.99 -0.97 -8.36
CA LYS A 463 -33.20 -0.20 -9.34
C LYS A 463 -32.16 0.62 -8.61
N VAL A 464 -30.89 0.39 -8.91
CA VAL A 464 -29.77 1.15 -8.35
C VAL A 464 -28.99 1.77 -9.50
N HIS A 465 -29.10 3.10 -9.64
CA HIS A 465 -28.43 3.87 -10.68
C HIS A 465 -27.47 4.88 -10.05
N PHE A 466 -26.26 5.01 -10.61
CA PHE A 466 -25.26 5.98 -10.17
C PHE A 466 -25.13 7.11 -11.21
N PRO A 467 -25.29 8.38 -10.82
CA PRO A 467 -25.20 9.50 -11.76
C PRO A 467 -23.73 9.75 -12.16
N VAL A 468 -23.46 9.76 -13.46
CA VAL A 468 -22.17 10.19 -14.03
C VAL A 468 -22.19 11.70 -14.15
N ARG A 469 -21.27 12.36 -13.44
CA ARG A 469 -21.14 13.83 -13.43
C ARG A 469 -19.90 14.25 -14.23
N LYS A 470 -20.04 15.21 -15.16
CA LYS A 470 -18.93 15.78 -15.94
C LYS A 470 -18.91 17.32 -15.86
N GLY A 471 -17.74 17.89 -16.15
CA GLY A 471 -17.47 19.34 -16.19
C GLY A 471 -17.19 19.99 -14.83
N VAL A 472 -16.77 21.26 -14.85
CA VAL A 472 -16.42 22.06 -13.66
C VAL A 472 -17.61 22.21 -12.69
N PHE A 473 -18.83 22.24 -13.21
CA PHE A 473 -20.06 22.33 -12.42
C PHE A 473 -20.67 20.98 -12.02
N ARG A 474 -19.96 19.86 -12.23
CA ARG A 474 -20.41 18.48 -11.90
C ARG A 474 -21.87 18.19 -12.32
N ARG A 475 -22.25 18.59 -13.53
CA ARG A 475 -23.60 18.33 -14.05
C ARG A 475 -23.75 16.85 -14.37
N VAL A 476 -24.91 16.28 -14.06
CA VAL A 476 -25.25 14.89 -14.42
C VAL A 476 -25.41 14.82 -15.93
N VAL A 477 -24.57 14.01 -16.57
CA VAL A 477 -24.56 13.84 -18.03
C VAL A 477 -24.99 12.45 -18.46
N ASP A 478 -24.94 11.47 -17.54
CA ASP A 478 -25.33 10.09 -17.81
C ASP A 478 -25.66 9.36 -16.49
N GLN A 479 -26.19 8.14 -16.56
CA GLN A 479 -26.44 7.26 -15.41
C GLN A 479 -25.91 5.85 -15.69
N ILE A 480 -25.04 5.35 -14.80
CA ILE A 480 -24.62 3.94 -14.80
C ILE A 480 -25.72 3.15 -14.08
N ARG A 481 -26.42 2.29 -14.82
CA ARG A 481 -27.40 1.35 -14.24
C ARG A 481 -26.63 0.16 -13.67
N ALA A 482 -26.44 0.15 -12.34
CA ALA A 482 -25.71 -0.92 -11.67
C ALA A 482 -26.60 -2.15 -11.44
N VAL A 483 -27.87 -1.93 -11.12
CA VAL A 483 -28.87 -2.98 -10.95
C VAL A 483 -30.17 -2.55 -11.63
N THR A 484 -30.72 -3.43 -12.46
CA THR A 484 -32.02 -3.25 -13.10
C THR A 484 -32.84 -4.52 -12.93
N HIS A 485 -34.00 -4.39 -12.29
CA HIS A 485 -35.03 -5.44 -12.22
C HIS A 485 -34.57 -6.75 -11.55
N ILE A 486 -34.07 -6.65 -10.32
CA ILE A 486 -33.84 -7.86 -9.50
C ILE A 486 -35.15 -8.23 -8.79
N PHE A 487 -35.55 -9.49 -8.96
CA PHE A 487 -36.49 -10.20 -8.09
C PHE A 487 -35.68 -11.21 -7.29
N HIS A 488 -35.61 -11.05 -5.97
CA HIS A 488 -34.83 -11.96 -5.14
C HIS A 488 -35.51 -12.21 -3.80
N HIS A 489 -35.55 -13.50 -3.43
CA HIS A 489 -36.04 -13.98 -2.15
C HIS A 489 -34.83 -14.47 -1.35
N ALA A 490 -34.57 -13.84 -0.20
CA ALA A 490 -33.56 -14.31 0.73
C ALA A 490 -34.23 -15.15 1.83
N ASN A 491 -33.90 -16.44 1.87
CA ASN A 491 -34.34 -17.39 2.90
C ASN A 491 -33.20 -17.63 3.91
N ILE A 492 -33.52 -17.98 5.16
CA ILE A 492 -32.52 -18.32 6.20
C ILE A 492 -31.77 -19.60 5.82
#